data_AF-A0A917J0X2-F1
#
_entry.id   AF-A0A917J0X2-F1
#
_cell.length_a   1.000
_cell.length_b   1.000
_cell.length_c   1.000
_cell.angle_alpha   90.00
_cell.angle_beta   90.00
_cell.angle_gamma   90.00
#
_symmetry.space_group_name_H-M   'P 1'
#
loop_
_entity.id
_entity.type
_entity.pdbx_description
1 polymer ?
#
loop_
_entity_poly.entity_id
_entity_poly.type
_entity_poly.pdbx_seq_one_letter_code
_entity_poly.pdbx_strand_id
1 'polypeptide(L)'
;MKIFSLMLISLLTLGTITSCTKTEALTPLPQNRILEYKVTNLPDTVIYGSIDNIDNSITVYVPYYFSLSVIEPEVKLSAGAKLSTETLPVSITDTTTTYQVQGADGSSRIYKLRIIQQNPASLTTYWPASVEEEPIGYPNTAMPLIAGNFNSRDLSTATITLTAASTGKSVNVPTESASVIMYNGEEDYLLDGLILPADIDTGFYTVTVRFLGNQATVNRNIHVIHKQPVISVTTKTVTQGGTISYDAFESILLGLTKASATLNGVTYNLPIEKATLTQVTLRIPDSFPAGDYSGSTRPRLILEFADWANISRSVPLIVNPK
;
A
#
# COMPACT_ATOMS: atom_id res chain seq x y z
N MET A 1 20.10 35.25 109.60
CA MET A 1 20.42 34.67 108.27
C MET A 1 19.38 33.58 108.01
N LYS A 2 18.31 33.89 107.25
CA LYS A 2 17.83 33.24 106.00
C LYS A 2 17.92 31.70 106.00
N ILE A 3 16.95 30.87 105.55
CA ILE A 3 15.64 30.95 104.86
C ILE A 3 15.13 29.48 104.91
N PHE A 4 13.92 29.21 105.41
CA PHE A 4 12.75 28.68 104.67
C PHE A 4 12.97 27.43 103.78
N SER A 5 12.27 26.33 104.08
CA SER A 5 11.35 25.69 103.13
C SER A 5 10.43 24.66 103.82
N LEU A 6 9.14 24.77 103.52
CA LEU A 6 7.99 24.07 104.09
C LEU A 6 7.17 23.50 102.91
N MET A 7 6.62 22.28 103.06
CA MET A 7 5.37 21.76 102.45
C MET A 7 5.16 21.81 100.91
N LEU A 8 4.70 20.71 100.29
CA LEU A 8 3.28 20.34 100.16
C LEU A 8 3.04 19.35 99.01
N ILE A 9 2.14 18.41 99.29
CA ILE A 9 1.43 17.48 98.40
C ILE A 9 0.55 18.27 97.39
N SER A 10 0.28 17.66 96.22
CA SER A 10 -0.76 17.99 95.22
C SER A 10 -0.24 18.63 93.92
N LEU A 11 -0.15 17.83 92.83
CA LEU A 11 -1.01 18.02 91.66
C LEU A 11 -0.80 16.89 90.63
N LEU A 12 -1.80 16.03 90.54
CA LEU A 12 -2.01 15.07 89.46
C LEU A 12 -2.29 15.85 88.17
N THR A 13 -1.29 16.06 87.31
CA THR A 13 -1.48 16.66 85.99
C THR A 13 -1.59 15.55 84.95
N LEU A 14 -2.84 15.15 84.67
CA LEU A 14 -3.23 14.43 83.46
C LEU A 14 -2.91 15.33 82.25
N GLY A 15 -1.72 15.15 81.68
CA GLY A 15 -1.40 15.65 80.34
C GLY A 15 -2.12 14.78 79.31
N THR A 16 -3.37 15.12 78.98
CA THR A 16 -4.06 14.56 77.81
C THR A 16 -3.33 14.99 76.54
N ILE A 17 -2.46 14.13 76.04
CA ILE A 17 -1.93 14.17 74.67
C ILE A 17 -3.08 13.91 73.70
N THR A 18 -3.82 14.96 73.35
CA THR A 18 -4.69 14.97 72.17
C THR A 18 -3.82 15.09 70.92
N SER A 19 -3.25 13.97 70.50
CA SER A 19 -2.70 13.81 69.16
C SER A 19 -3.85 13.89 68.16
N CYS A 20 -4.11 15.09 67.66
CA CYS A 20 -5.01 15.33 66.55
C CYS A 20 -4.35 14.75 65.29
N THR A 21 -4.53 13.45 65.02
CA THR A 21 -4.18 12.89 63.71
C THR A 21 -5.22 13.40 62.72
N LYS A 22 -4.99 14.61 62.19
CA LYS A 22 -5.78 15.15 61.09
C LYS A 22 -5.44 14.32 59.86
N THR A 23 -6.20 13.24 59.65
CA THR A 23 -6.14 12.45 58.43
C THR A 23 -6.67 13.33 57.31
N GLU A 24 -5.76 14.00 56.61
CA GLU A 24 -6.09 14.75 55.39
C GLU A 24 -6.68 13.73 54.40
N ALA A 25 -7.98 13.85 54.13
CA ALA A 25 -8.63 13.03 53.13
C ALA A 25 -8.01 13.37 51.77
N LEU A 26 -7.48 12.35 51.08
CA LEU A 26 -6.97 12.52 49.72
C LEU A 26 -8.07 13.14 48.85
N THR A 27 -7.72 14.17 48.10
CA THR A 27 -8.65 14.78 47.14
C THR A 27 -9.17 13.69 46.20
N PRO A 28 -10.50 13.50 46.09
CA PRO A 28 -11.07 12.49 45.21
C PRO A 28 -10.56 12.67 43.77
N LEU A 29 -10.17 11.57 43.13
CA LEU A 29 -9.80 11.63 41.72
C LEU A 29 -11.05 11.98 40.88
N PRO A 30 -10.90 12.81 39.83
CA PRO A 30 -11.96 13.08 38.87
C PRO A 30 -12.64 11.80 38.36
N GLN A 31 -13.96 11.77 38.39
CA GLN A 31 -14.77 10.61 38.02
C GLN A 31 -15.06 10.52 36.51
N ASN A 32 -14.54 11.44 35.71
CA ASN A 32 -14.73 11.49 34.25
C ASN A 32 -13.46 11.07 33.49
N ARG A 33 -12.71 10.09 34.00
CA ARG A 33 -11.43 9.67 33.42
C ARG A 33 -11.56 8.43 32.55
N ILE A 34 -10.71 8.36 31.52
CA ILE A 34 -10.36 7.10 30.87
C ILE A 34 -9.22 6.50 31.69
N LEU A 35 -9.40 5.26 32.10
CA LEU A 35 -8.42 4.49 32.88
C LEU A 35 -7.59 3.58 31.98
N GLU A 36 -8.17 3.09 30.89
CA GLU A 36 -7.52 2.18 29.97
C GLU A 36 -8.09 2.35 28.55
N TYR A 37 -7.22 2.20 27.56
CA TYR A 37 -7.59 2.18 26.15
C TYR A 37 -6.78 1.07 25.48
N LYS A 38 -7.45 0.18 24.74
CA LYS A 38 -6.80 -0.92 24.01
C LYS A 38 -7.33 -1.03 22.59
N VAL A 39 -6.49 -1.51 21.70
CA VAL A 39 -6.86 -1.99 20.36
C VAL A 39 -6.96 -3.50 20.41
N THR A 40 -8.11 -4.06 20.04
CA THR A 40 -8.44 -5.48 20.26
C THR A 40 -8.63 -6.30 18.98
N ASN A 41 -8.59 -5.69 17.79
CA ASN A 41 -8.68 -6.38 16.50
C ASN A 41 -7.36 -7.04 16.07
N LEU A 42 -6.68 -7.69 17.01
CA LEU A 42 -5.45 -8.45 16.80
C LEU A 42 -5.66 -9.87 17.32
N PRO A 43 -5.16 -10.91 16.61
CA PRO A 43 -5.48 -12.30 16.92
C PRO A 43 -4.94 -12.75 18.28
N ASP A 44 -3.71 -12.35 18.65
CA ASP A 44 -3.00 -12.92 19.80
C ASP A 44 -2.52 -11.87 20.81
N THR A 45 -2.86 -10.59 20.60
CA THR A 45 -2.35 -9.49 21.44
C THR A 45 -3.28 -8.29 21.42
N VAL A 46 -2.94 -7.24 22.17
CA VAL A 46 -3.63 -5.95 22.17
C VAL A 46 -2.60 -4.82 22.19
N ILE A 47 -2.92 -3.70 21.57
CA ILE A 47 -2.09 -2.49 21.66
C ILE A 47 -2.69 -1.58 22.73
N TYR A 48 -1.89 -1.24 23.75
CA TYR A 48 -2.32 -0.29 24.78
C TYR A 48 -2.10 1.16 24.33
N GLY A 49 -3.11 2.00 24.54
CA GLY A 49 -2.99 3.45 24.39
C GLY A 49 -2.42 4.10 25.65
N SER A 50 -1.51 5.05 25.48
CA SER A 50 -1.04 5.93 26.54
C SER A 50 -2.06 7.04 26.79
N ILE A 51 -2.56 7.15 28.02
CA ILE A 51 -3.59 8.13 28.38
C ILE A 51 -2.95 9.26 29.20
N ASP A 52 -3.10 10.49 28.71
CA ASP A 52 -2.77 11.69 29.44
C ASP A 52 -4.06 12.34 29.97
N ASN A 53 -4.24 12.29 31.29
CA ASN A 53 -5.40 12.85 31.97
C ASN A 53 -5.26 14.36 32.28
N ILE A 54 -4.10 14.97 32.02
CA ILE A 54 -3.86 16.41 32.15
C ILE A 54 -4.21 17.06 30.81
N ASP A 55 -3.65 16.53 29.72
CA ASP A 55 -3.85 17.04 28.36
C ASP A 55 -5.13 16.50 27.69
N ASN A 56 -5.81 15.56 28.35
CA ASN A 56 -6.97 14.83 27.83
C ASN A 56 -6.68 14.24 26.44
N SER A 57 -5.65 13.40 26.36
CA SER A 57 -5.27 12.74 25.12
C SER A 57 -5.05 11.25 25.30
N ILE A 58 -5.24 10.51 24.21
CA ILE A 58 -4.94 9.09 24.10
C ILE A 58 -3.97 8.96 22.93
N THR A 59 -2.79 8.39 23.16
CA THR A 59 -1.80 8.13 22.10
C THR A 59 -1.63 6.63 21.93
N VAL A 60 -1.93 6.13 20.74
CA VAL A 60 -1.81 4.71 20.38
C VAL A 60 -0.67 4.57 19.37
N TYR A 61 0.34 3.79 19.72
CA TYR A 61 1.44 3.47 18.83
C TYR A 61 1.11 2.17 18.10
N VAL A 62 0.89 2.23 16.78
CA VAL A 62 0.50 1.07 15.96
C VAL A 62 1.71 0.56 15.20
N PRO A 63 2.27 -0.62 15.54
CA PRO A 63 3.37 -1.18 14.77
C PRO A 63 2.98 -1.52 13.34
N TYR A 64 3.83 -1.13 12.37
CA TYR A 64 3.58 -1.35 10.94
C TYR A 64 3.33 -2.82 10.58
N TYR A 65 3.98 -3.75 11.30
CA TYR A 65 3.95 -5.18 10.95
C TYR A 65 2.58 -5.84 11.18
N PHE A 66 1.67 -5.19 11.91
CA PHE A 66 0.29 -5.67 12.02
C PHE A 66 -0.57 -5.34 10.79
N SER A 67 -0.10 -4.48 9.87
CA SER A 67 -0.81 -4.10 8.63
C SER A 67 -2.27 -3.70 8.86
N LEU A 68 -2.56 -3.03 9.98
CA LEU A 68 -3.90 -2.58 10.34
C LEU A 68 -4.29 -1.36 9.50
N SER A 69 -5.44 -1.41 8.82
CA SER A 69 -6.07 -0.23 8.21
C SER A 69 -7.02 0.50 9.18
N VAL A 70 -7.52 -0.22 10.18
CA VAL A 70 -8.40 0.28 11.25
C VAL A 70 -8.01 -0.33 12.60
N ILE A 71 -8.31 0.39 13.69
CA ILE A 71 -8.23 -0.10 15.06
C ILE A 71 -9.62 -0.26 15.66
N GLU A 72 -9.85 -1.32 16.43
CA GLU A 72 -11.08 -1.51 17.22
C GLU A 72 -10.81 -1.19 18.69
N PRO A 73 -11.34 -0.07 19.21
CA PRO A 73 -11.01 0.39 20.56
C PRO A 73 -11.90 -0.22 21.64
N GLU A 74 -11.27 -0.65 22.74
CA GLU A 74 -11.92 -0.96 24.01
C GLU A 74 -11.47 0.05 25.07
N VAL A 75 -12.42 0.65 25.79
CA VAL A 75 -12.15 1.75 26.72
C VAL A 75 -12.69 1.44 28.11
N LYS A 76 -11.83 1.51 29.12
CA LYS A 76 -12.21 1.41 30.53
C LYS A 76 -12.27 2.80 31.17
N LEU A 77 -13.33 3.07 31.90
CA LEU A 77 -13.59 4.38 32.51
C LEU A 77 -13.54 4.33 34.05
N SER A 78 -13.50 5.50 34.67
CA SER A 78 -13.76 5.64 36.12
C SER A 78 -15.09 4.99 36.52
N ALA A 79 -15.18 4.53 37.78
CA ALA A 79 -16.37 3.87 38.29
C ALA A 79 -17.63 4.76 38.13
N GLY A 80 -18.68 4.19 37.55
CA GLY A 80 -19.95 4.88 37.29
C GLY A 80 -19.93 5.88 36.13
N ALA A 81 -18.78 6.10 35.48
CA ALA A 81 -18.68 6.92 34.29
C ALA A 81 -19.18 6.17 33.05
N LYS A 82 -19.57 6.92 32.02
CA LYS A 82 -19.98 6.40 30.71
C LYS A 82 -19.39 7.21 29.58
N LEU A 83 -19.14 6.56 28.44
CA LEU A 83 -18.84 7.25 27.20
C LEU A 83 -20.15 7.83 26.63
N SER A 84 -20.10 9.08 26.20
CA SER A 84 -21.17 9.74 25.45
C SER A 84 -21.04 9.52 23.94
N THR A 85 -19.88 9.04 23.48
CA THR A 85 -19.58 8.68 22.09
C THR A 85 -19.59 7.16 21.92
N GLU A 86 -20.03 6.67 20.77
CA GLU A 86 -19.88 5.25 20.43
C GLU A 86 -18.41 4.88 20.19
N THR A 87 -18.06 3.63 20.49
CA THR A 87 -16.73 3.05 20.21
C THR A 87 -16.78 2.32 18.86
N LEU A 88 -16.65 3.10 17.78
CA LEU A 88 -16.59 2.58 16.41
C LEU A 88 -15.14 2.25 16.00
N PRO A 89 -14.92 1.37 15.01
CA PRO A 89 -13.61 1.20 14.39
C PRO A 89 -13.07 2.53 13.85
N VAL A 90 -11.80 2.81 14.11
CA VAL A 90 -11.14 4.07 13.74
C VAL A 90 -10.05 3.80 12.71
N SER A 91 -10.02 4.54 11.60
CA SER A 91 -8.94 4.44 10.63
C SER A 91 -7.59 4.84 11.26
N ILE A 92 -6.51 4.11 10.96
CA ILE A 92 -5.18 4.43 11.48
C ILE A 92 -4.66 5.81 11.06
N THR A 93 -5.24 6.41 10.02
CA THR A 93 -4.90 7.76 9.54
C THR A 93 -5.83 8.86 10.09
N ASP A 94 -6.80 8.53 10.95
CA ASP A 94 -7.71 9.51 11.51
C ASP A 94 -7.01 10.44 12.53
N THR A 95 -7.31 11.73 12.44
CA THR A 95 -6.77 12.79 13.30
C THR A 95 -7.86 13.56 14.06
N THR A 96 -9.12 13.13 13.92
CA THR A 96 -10.33 13.85 14.35
C THR A 96 -11.12 13.15 15.44
N THR A 97 -10.98 11.84 15.62
CA THR A 97 -11.71 11.09 16.66
C THR A 97 -11.47 11.64 18.07
N THR A 98 -12.56 11.77 18.82
CA THR A 98 -12.57 12.16 20.23
C THR A 98 -13.50 11.25 21.04
N TYR A 99 -13.22 11.12 22.33
CA TYR A 99 -14.04 10.36 23.28
C TYR A 99 -14.52 11.26 24.40
N GLN A 100 -15.84 11.43 24.52
CA GLN A 100 -16.42 12.20 25.60
C GLN A 100 -16.84 11.29 26.75
N VAL A 101 -16.29 11.51 27.94
CA VAL A 101 -16.62 10.79 29.17
C VAL A 101 -17.51 11.66 30.04
N GLN A 102 -18.65 11.10 30.47
CA GLN A 102 -19.50 11.67 31.51
C GLN A 102 -19.26 10.91 32.82
N GLY A 103 -18.78 11.60 33.84
CA GLY A 103 -18.59 11.04 35.18
C GLY A 103 -19.91 10.80 35.91
N ALA A 104 -19.88 9.96 36.94
CA ALA A 104 -21.07 9.71 37.77
C ALA A 104 -21.55 10.95 38.54
N ASP A 105 -20.65 11.91 38.78
CA ASP A 105 -20.91 13.24 39.33
C ASP A 105 -21.48 14.24 38.31
N GLY A 106 -21.71 13.82 37.06
CA GLY A 106 -22.21 14.65 35.98
C GLY A 106 -21.14 15.49 35.28
N SER A 107 -19.89 15.49 35.76
CA SER A 107 -18.78 16.18 35.09
C SER A 107 -18.51 15.58 33.71
N SER A 108 -17.98 16.38 32.77
CA SER A 108 -17.66 15.90 31.42
C SER A 108 -16.24 16.23 31.02
N ARG A 109 -15.64 15.36 30.23
CA ARG A 109 -14.27 15.49 29.74
C ARG A 109 -14.16 14.88 28.34
N ILE A 110 -13.46 15.55 27.44
CA ILE A 110 -13.26 15.09 26.06
C ILE A 110 -11.79 14.75 25.86
N TYR A 111 -11.52 13.54 25.38
CA TYR A 111 -10.19 13.07 25.04
C TYR A 111 -9.97 13.09 23.52
N LYS A 112 -8.83 13.59 23.06
CA LYS A 112 -8.42 13.48 21.65
C LYS A 112 -7.60 12.22 21.42
N LEU A 113 -7.98 11.41 20.43
CA LEU A 113 -7.20 10.26 19.99
C LEU A 113 -6.08 10.71 19.04
N ARG A 114 -4.88 10.17 19.24
CA ARG A 114 -3.70 10.32 18.38
C ARG A 114 -3.19 8.92 18.05
N ILE A 115 -3.19 8.58 16.77
CA ILE A 115 -2.64 7.31 16.29
C ILE A 115 -1.28 7.61 15.66
N ILE A 116 -0.25 6.91 16.14
CA ILE A 116 1.12 7.04 15.64
C ILE A 116 1.52 5.68 15.08
N GLN A 117 1.60 5.58 13.76
CA GLN A 117 2.15 4.39 13.13
C GLN A 117 3.66 4.33 13.42
N GLN A 118 4.11 3.26 14.08
CA GLN A 118 5.53 2.99 14.24
C GLN A 118 6.00 2.34 12.97
N ASN A 119 6.79 3.09 12.19
CA ASN A 119 7.43 2.63 10.96
C ASN A 119 8.88 2.19 11.25
N PRO A 120 9.52 1.42 10.35
CA PRO A 120 10.94 1.14 10.48
C PRO A 120 11.76 2.44 10.51
N ALA A 121 12.93 2.43 11.14
CA ALA A 121 13.75 3.64 11.27
C ALA A 121 14.27 4.19 9.93
N SER A 122 14.42 3.31 8.93
CA SER A 122 14.88 3.69 7.58
C SER A 122 14.40 2.68 6.54
N LEU A 123 14.39 3.13 5.28
CA LEU A 123 14.22 2.28 4.11
C LEU A 123 15.54 2.27 3.33
N THR A 124 16.01 1.08 2.96
CA THR A 124 17.11 0.86 2.03
C THR A 124 16.56 0.14 0.79
N THR A 125 17.01 0.56 -0.39
CA THR A 125 16.65 -0.10 -1.64
C THR A 125 17.84 -0.18 -2.58
N TYR A 126 17.94 -1.29 -3.30
CA TYR A 126 19.02 -1.54 -4.24
C TYR A 126 18.60 -2.56 -5.30
N TRP A 127 19.26 -2.51 -6.45
CA TRP A 127 19.21 -3.61 -7.41
C TRP A 127 20.09 -4.75 -6.90
N PRO A 128 19.58 -5.97 -6.70
CA PRO A 128 20.40 -7.08 -6.26
C PRO A 128 21.42 -7.49 -7.32
N ALA A 129 22.42 -8.27 -6.90
CA ALA A 129 23.52 -8.70 -7.78
C ALA A 129 23.06 -9.57 -8.98
N SER A 130 21.85 -10.14 -8.93
CA SER A 130 21.23 -10.84 -10.05
C SER A 130 20.77 -9.91 -11.18
N VAL A 131 20.65 -8.61 -10.91
CA VAL A 131 20.36 -7.59 -11.92
C VAL A 131 21.67 -7.07 -12.50
N GLU A 132 21.75 -7.06 -13.84
CA GLU A 132 22.91 -6.59 -14.60
C GLU A 132 23.44 -5.22 -14.13
N GLU A 133 24.71 -4.92 -14.43
CA GLU A 133 25.37 -3.67 -14.05
C GLU A 133 24.59 -2.42 -14.51
N GLU A 134 23.90 -2.54 -15.64
CA GLU A 134 22.94 -1.56 -16.14
C GLU A 134 21.54 -2.20 -16.12
N PRO A 135 20.67 -1.87 -15.14
CA PRO A 135 19.30 -2.37 -15.12
C PRO A 135 18.54 -1.86 -16.35
N ILE A 136 17.98 -2.77 -17.15
CA ILE A 136 17.19 -2.43 -18.33
C ILE A 136 15.71 -2.64 -18.05
N GLY A 137 14.89 -1.66 -18.46
CA GLY A 137 13.44 -1.72 -18.42
C GLY A 137 12.83 -1.58 -19.82
N TYR A 138 11.65 -2.15 -20.00
CA TYR A 138 10.88 -2.02 -21.24
C TYR A 138 9.44 -1.57 -20.92
N PRO A 139 8.87 -0.61 -21.66
CA PRO A 139 7.46 -0.22 -21.47
C PRO A 139 6.52 -1.42 -21.53
N ASN A 140 5.46 -1.41 -20.71
CA ASN A 140 4.48 -2.49 -20.60
C ASN A 140 5.09 -3.87 -20.27
N THR A 141 6.21 -3.88 -19.54
CA THR A 141 6.90 -5.09 -19.06
C THR A 141 7.22 -4.92 -17.59
N ALA A 142 7.30 -6.02 -16.84
CA ALA A 142 7.86 -6.00 -15.49
C ALA A 142 9.28 -5.44 -15.51
N MET A 143 9.56 -4.46 -14.66
CA MET A 143 10.93 -3.98 -14.43
C MET A 143 11.71 -5.01 -13.60
N PRO A 144 13.06 -4.93 -13.57
CA PRO A 144 13.85 -5.74 -12.66
C PRO A 144 13.38 -5.59 -11.22
N LEU A 145 13.50 -6.66 -10.45
CA LEU A 145 13.11 -6.66 -9.05
C LEU A 145 14.00 -5.74 -8.20
N ILE A 146 13.42 -5.12 -7.18
CA ILE A 146 14.10 -4.22 -6.25
C ILE A 146 14.25 -4.94 -4.91
N ALA A 147 15.45 -4.99 -4.36
CA ALA A 147 15.69 -5.51 -3.02
C ALA A 147 15.69 -4.38 -1.98
N GLY A 148 15.31 -4.69 -0.74
CA GLY A 148 15.34 -3.73 0.36
C GLY A 148 14.74 -4.26 1.66
N ASN A 149 14.89 -3.49 2.74
CA ASN A 149 14.33 -3.81 4.05
C ASN A 149 12.85 -3.38 4.17
N PHE A 150 12.00 -3.86 3.26
CA PHE A 150 10.60 -3.42 3.19
C PHE A 150 9.82 -3.68 4.49
N ASN A 151 10.17 -4.71 5.25
CA ASN A 151 9.61 -5.01 6.57
C ASN A 151 8.10 -5.34 6.59
N SER A 152 7.36 -5.13 5.51
CA SER A 152 5.98 -5.54 5.32
C SER A 152 5.77 -6.07 3.90
N ARG A 153 4.75 -6.91 3.73
CA ARG A 153 4.30 -7.37 2.41
C ARG A 153 3.10 -6.59 1.86
N ASP A 154 2.52 -5.71 2.67
CA ASP A 154 1.38 -4.89 2.28
C ASP A 154 1.83 -3.68 1.45
N LEU A 155 1.52 -3.72 0.14
CA LEU A 155 1.84 -2.67 -0.82
C LEU A 155 0.91 -1.45 -0.77
N SER A 156 -0.09 -1.41 0.12
CA SER A 156 -1.04 -0.29 0.24
C SER A 156 -0.38 1.07 0.50
N THR A 157 0.82 1.06 1.09
CA THR A 157 1.62 2.28 1.37
C THR A 157 2.79 2.47 0.40
N ALA A 158 2.93 1.59 -0.59
CA ALA A 158 4.01 1.65 -1.56
C ALA A 158 3.75 2.72 -2.62
N THR A 159 4.76 3.51 -2.92
CA THR A 159 4.77 4.37 -4.10
C THR A 159 6.12 4.26 -4.79
N ILE A 160 6.09 3.88 -6.06
CA ILE A 160 7.29 3.77 -6.90
C ILE A 160 7.21 4.87 -7.93
N THR A 161 8.25 5.70 -7.98
CA THR A 161 8.34 6.83 -8.91
C THR A 161 9.61 6.72 -9.71
N LEU A 162 9.49 6.86 -11.03
CA LEU A 162 10.59 6.98 -11.97
C LEU A 162 10.73 8.44 -12.36
N THR A 163 11.91 9.02 -12.16
CA THR A 163 12.21 10.39 -12.56
C THR A 163 13.24 10.38 -13.68
N ALA A 164 12.88 10.90 -14.85
CA ALA A 164 13.75 10.96 -16.02
C ALA A 164 14.98 11.83 -15.73
N ALA A 165 16.18 11.30 -15.92
CA ALA A 165 17.43 12.01 -15.65
C ALA A 165 17.63 13.23 -16.57
N SER A 166 17.09 13.18 -17.79
CA SER A 166 17.24 14.23 -18.80
C SER A 166 16.28 15.40 -18.61
N THR A 167 15.07 15.16 -18.10
CA THR A 167 13.99 16.17 -18.05
C THR A 167 13.47 16.46 -16.65
N GLY A 168 13.77 15.60 -15.67
CA GLY A 168 13.17 15.66 -14.33
C GLY A 168 11.69 15.29 -14.27
N LYS A 169 11.08 14.87 -15.39
CA LYS A 169 9.68 14.43 -15.43
C LYS A 169 9.54 13.13 -14.65
N SER A 170 8.56 13.08 -13.75
CA SER A 170 8.26 11.91 -12.93
C SER A 170 7.03 11.15 -13.44
N VAL A 171 7.09 9.83 -13.36
CA VAL A 171 5.95 8.93 -13.61
C VAL A 171 5.85 7.92 -12.47
N ASN A 172 4.61 7.65 -12.03
CA ASN A 172 4.36 6.62 -11.02
C ASN A 172 4.26 5.25 -11.69
N VAL A 173 4.89 4.26 -11.07
CA VAL A 173 4.77 2.86 -11.49
C VAL A 173 3.64 2.23 -10.69
N PRO A 174 2.61 1.67 -11.36
CA PRO A 174 1.50 1.01 -10.68
C PRO A 174 1.97 -0.22 -9.88
N THR A 175 1.33 -0.48 -8.73
CA THR A 175 1.71 -1.55 -7.79
C THR A 175 0.72 -2.71 -7.74
N GLU A 176 -0.34 -2.70 -8.54
CA GLU A 176 -1.44 -3.67 -8.48
C GLU A 176 -1.00 -5.08 -8.89
N SER A 177 0.00 -5.17 -9.77
CA SER A 177 0.61 -6.45 -10.19
C SER A 177 1.84 -6.82 -9.37
N ALA A 178 2.28 -5.93 -8.47
CA ALA A 178 3.50 -6.11 -7.72
C ALA A 178 3.29 -6.98 -6.48
N SER A 179 4.37 -7.56 -5.99
CA SER A 179 4.38 -8.33 -4.76
C SER A 179 5.68 -8.12 -3.99
N VAL A 180 5.62 -8.30 -2.67
CA VAL A 180 6.78 -8.26 -1.80
C VAL A 180 6.96 -9.63 -1.16
N ILE A 181 8.11 -10.25 -1.41
CA ILE A 181 8.46 -11.58 -0.88
C ILE A 181 9.69 -11.48 0.02
N MET A 182 9.72 -12.27 1.10
CA MET A 182 10.92 -12.37 1.94
C MET A 182 11.99 -13.18 1.20
N TYR A 183 13.24 -12.75 1.30
CA TYR A 183 14.38 -13.35 0.63
C TYR A 183 15.45 -13.76 1.64
N ASN A 184 16.05 -14.93 1.43
CA ASN A 184 17.11 -15.51 2.27
C ASN A 184 16.81 -15.71 3.77
N GLY A 185 15.57 -15.53 4.23
CA GLY A 185 15.23 -15.66 5.66
C GLY A 185 15.82 -14.56 6.54
N GLU A 186 16.44 -13.55 5.93
CA GLU A 186 16.93 -12.32 6.55
C GLU A 186 15.86 -11.21 6.42
N GLU A 187 16.09 -10.05 7.03
CA GLU A 187 15.22 -8.86 6.93
C GLU A 187 15.18 -8.22 5.52
N ASP A 188 15.70 -8.93 4.51
CA ASP A 188 15.71 -8.52 3.11
C ASP A 188 14.48 -9.05 2.36
N TYR A 189 13.87 -8.16 1.59
CA TYR A 189 12.66 -8.40 0.82
C TYR A 189 12.90 -8.06 -0.64
N LEU A 190 12.19 -8.74 -1.54
CA LEU A 190 12.17 -8.44 -2.96
C LEU A 190 10.80 -7.87 -3.34
N LEU A 191 10.82 -6.68 -3.92
CA LEU A 191 9.69 -6.07 -4.61
C LEU A 191 9.78 -6.42 -6.09
N ASP A 192 8.82 -7.19 -6.56
CA ASP A 192 8.77 -7.73 -7.93
C ASP A 192 7.41 -7.47 -8.59
N GLY A 193 7.31 -7.64 -9.90
CA GLY A 193 6.05 -7.53 -10.66
C GLY A 193 5.60 -6.10 -10.96
N LEU A 194 6.47 -5.12 -10.76
CA LEU A 194 6.22 -3.72 -11.10
C LEU A 194 6.21 -3.54 -12.63
N ILE A 195 5.05 -3.27 -13.23
CA ILE A 195 4.93 -3.11 -14.69
C ILE A 195 5.19 -1.65 -15.08
N LEU A 196 6.17 -1.42 -15.94
CA LEU A 196 6.44 -0.08 -16.45
C LEU A 196 5.26 0.45 -17.28
N PRO A 197 4.85 1.72 -17.09
CA PRO A 197 3.80 2.33 -17.90
C PRO A 197 4.07 2.19 -19.40
N ALA A 198 3.04 1.93 -20.19
CA ALA A 198 3.21 1.70 -21.64
C ALA A 198 3.65 2.96 -22.40
N ASP A 199 3.35 4.14 -21.86
CA ASP A 199 3.63 5.46 -22.43
C ASP A 199 4.89 6.12 -21.85
N ILE A 200 5.69 5.39 -21.07
CA ILE A 200 6.97 5.89 -20.59
C ILE A 200 7.95 6.06 -21.75
N ASP A 201 8.60 7.22 -21.80
CA ASP A 201 9.63 7.51 -22.80
C ASP A 201 10.90 6.68 -22.55
N THR A 202 11.74 6.54 -23.57
CA THR A 202 13.06 5.91 -23.42
C THR A 202 14.05 6.86 -22.74
N GLY A 203 14.95 6.31 -21.93
CA GLY A 203 16.03 7.06 -21.29
C GLY A 203 16.42 6.49 -19.94
N PHE A 204 17.27 7.20 -19.22
CA PHE A 204 17.68 6.82 -17.86
C PHE A 204 16.75 7.42 -16.81
N TYR A 205 16.31 6.60 -15.87
CA TYR A 205 15.40 7.00 -14.80
C TYR A 205 15.99 6.67 -13.44
N THR A 206 15.90 7.63 -12.52
CA THR A 206 16.13 7.40 -11.10
C THR A 206 14.87 6.76 -10.50
N VAL A 207 15.04 5.65 -9.79
CA VAL A 207 13.95 4.93 -9.14
C VAL A 207 13.88 5.34 -7.67
N THR A 208 12.74 5.87 -7.26
CA THR A 208 12.44 6.23 -5.88
C THR A 208 11.34 5.33 -5.36
N VAL A 209 11.56 4.74 -4.19
CA VAL A 209 10.57 3.93 -3.49
C VAL A 209 10.18 4.62 -2.20
N ARG A 210 8.88 4.80 -1.98
CA ARG A 210 8.31 5.14 -0.69
C ARG A 210 7.58 3.92 -0.13
N PHE A 211 7.81 3.61 1.14
CA PHE A 211 7.17 2.50 1.81
C PHE A 211 7.11 2.76 3.31
N LEU A 212 5.97 2.51 3.95
CA LEU A 212 5.78 2.71 5.39
C LEU A 212 6.31 4.08 5.88
N GLY A 213 5.94 5.16 5.17
CA GLY A 213 6.34 6.53 5.50
C GLY A 213 7.81 6.89 5.25
N ASN A 214 8.67 5.93 4.89
CA ASN A 214 10.06 6.17 4.51
C ASN A 214 10.22 6.30 3.00
N GLN A 215 11.37 6.85 2.57
CA GLN A 215 11.73 7.00 1.17
C GLN A 215 13.19 6.60 0.96
N ALA A 216 13.46 5.88 -0.13
CA ALA A 216 14.81 5.53 -0.56
C ALA A 216 14.93 5.63 -2.09
N THR A 217 16.11 5.97 -2.56
CA THR A 217 16.47 5.94 -3.99
C THR A 217 17.28 4.67 -4.26
N VAL A 218 16.89 3.93 -5.29
CA VAL A 218 17.60 2.72 -5.69
C VAL A 218 18.99 3.12 -6.21
N ASN A 219 20.01 2.36 -5.83
CA ASN A 219 21.43 2.72 -6.00
C ASN A 219 21.91 3.01 -7.44
N ARG A 220 21.16 2.62 -8.47
CA ARG A 220 21.51 2.87 -9.89
C ARG A 220 20.27 3.29 -10.68
N ASN A 221 20.47 4.06 -11.74
CA ASN A 221 19.38 4.37 -12.68
C ASN A 221 19.00 3.12 -13.47
N ILE A 222 17.72 3.03 -13.86
CA ILE A 222 17.23 2.06 -14.84
C ILE A 222 17.25 2.70 -16.24
N HIS A 223 17.71 1.97 -17.25
CA HIS A 223 17.65 2.37 -18.65
C HIS A 223 16.39 1.81 -19.30
N VAL A 224 15.44 2.67 -19.61
CA VAL A 224 14.20 2.29 -20.29
C VAL A 224 14.41 2.39 -21.79
N ILE A 225 14.19 1.29 -22.51
CA ILE A 225 14.32 1.20 -23.96
C ILE A 225 13.11 0.50 -24.57
N HIS A 226 12.85 0.73 -25.85
CA HIS A 226 11.90 -0.07 -26.61
C HIS A 226 12.51 -1.42 -27.01
N LYS A 227 11.67 -2.45 -27.10
CA LYS A 227 12.02 -3.74 -27.70
C LYS A 227 10.99 -4.14 -28.75
N GLN A 228 11.34 -5.16 -29.53
CA GLN A 228 10.50 -5.69 -30.59
C GLN A 228 9.06 -5.91 -30.11
N PRO A 229 8.05 -5.31 -30.79
CA PRO A 229 6.65 -5.56 -30.49
C PRO A 229 6.31 -7.05 -30.54
N VAL A 230 5.53 -7.51 -29.56
CA VAL A 230 4.98 -8.86 -29.45
C VAL A 230 3.50 -8.74 -29.10
N ILE A 231 2.68 -9.68 -29.58
CA ILE A 231 1.26 -9.77 -29.25
C ILE A 231 0.93 -11.07 -28.53
N SER A 232 -0.08 -11.02 -27.67
CA SER A 232 -0.69 -12.20 -27.06
C SER A 232 -1.53 -12.94 -28.09
N VAL A 233 -1.25 -14.22 -28.31
CA VAL A 233 -2.01 -15.07 -29.23
C VAL A 233 -3.06 -15.86 -28.44
N THR A 234 -4.31 -15.44 -28.55
CA THR A 234 -5.47 -16.11 -27.93
C THR A 234 -6.52 -16.44 -28.99
N THR A 235 -7.35 -17.45 -28.73
CA THR A 235 -8.45 -17.81 -29.63
C THR A 235 -9.45 -16.68 -29.70
N LYS A 236 -9.81 -16.26 -30.92
CA LYS A 236 -10.83 -15.25 -31.18
C LYS A 236 -12.00 -15.87 -31.92
N THR A 237 -13.21 -15.44 -31.58
CA THR A 237 -14.44 -15.79 -32.31
C THR A 237 -15.06 -14.50 -32.82
N VAL A 238 -15.39 -14.45 -34.11
CA VAL A 238 -15.86 -13.25 -34.78
C VAL A 238 -16.77 -13.60 -35.94
N THR A 239 -17.72 -12.74 -36.29
CA THR A 239 -18.50 -12.87 -37.52
C THR A 239 -17.75 -12.17 -38.67
N GLN A 240 -17.92 -12.64 -39.91
CA GLN A 240 -17.46 -11.92 -41.09
C GLN A 240 -17.89 -10.43 -41.04
N GLY A 241 -16.95 -9.52 -41.34
CA GLY A 241 -17.15 -8.07 -41.23
C GLY A 241 -16.95 -7.50 -39.82
N GLY A 242 -16.85 -8.37 -38.80
CA GLY A 242 -16.62 -8.02 -37.39
C GLY A 242 -15.17 -7.68 -37.07
N THR A 243 -14.89 -7.41 -35.79
CA THR A 243 -13.57 -7.00 -35.31
C THR A 243 -12.98 -7.97 -34.30
N ILE A 244 -11.66 -8.09 -34.30
CA ILE A 244 -10.87 -8.84 -33.32
C ILE A 244 -9.78 -7.94 -32.74
N SER A 245 -9.44 -8.16 -31.47
CA SER A 245 -8.36 -7.41 -30.81
C SER A 245 -7.25 -8.32 -30.30
N TYR A 246 -6.01 -7.86 -30.45
CA TYR A 246 -4.81 -8.48 -29.88
C TYR A 246 -4.11 -7.49 -28.95
N ASP A 247 -3.80 -7.95 -27.75
CA ASP A 247 -3.06 -7.16 -26.77
C ASP A 247 -1.55 -7.31 -27.00
N ALA A 248 -0.80 -6.24 -26.76
CA ALA A 248 0.64 -6.30 -26.68
C ALA A 248 1.04 -7.22 -25.52
N PHE A 249 2.06 -8.04 -25.72
CA PHE A 249 2.58 -8.93 -24.68
C PHE A 249 3.98 -8.49 -24.29
N GLU A 250 4.16 -8.12 -23.02
CA GLU A 250 5.44 -7.67 -22.47
C GLU A 250 6.19 -6.72 -23.42
N SER A 251 5.49 -5.77 -24.04
CA SER A 251 6.03 -4.84 -25.06
C SER A 251 4.94 -3.83 -25.43
N ILE A 252 5.24 -2.90 -26.34
CA ILE A 252 4.28 -1.97 -26.90
C ILE A 252 4.20 -2.09 -28.43
N LEU A 253 3.07 -1.71 -29.01
CA LEU A 253 2.80 -1.74 -30.46
C LEU A 253 3.22 -0.43 -31.14
N LEU A 254 4.49 -0.06 -31.00
CA LEU A 254 5.02 1.17 -31.57
C LEU A 254 5.24 1.04 -33.08
N GLY A 255 4.67 1.96 -33.87
CA GLY A 255 4.94 2.06 -35.31
C GLY A 255 4.22 1.02 -36.17
N LEU A 256 3.10 0.46 -35.71
CA LEU A 256 2.25 -0.44 -36.52
C LEU A 256 1.67 0.31 -37.73
N THR A 257 1.88 -0.23 -38.94
CA THR A 257 1.45 0.41 -40.19
C THR A 257 0.38 -0.40 -40.93
N LYS A 258 0.46 -1.74 -40.89
CA LYS A 258 -0.44 -2.62 -41.65
C LYS A 258 -0.65 -3.96 -40.96
N ALA A 259 -1.82 -4.56 -41.22
CA ALA A 259 -2.16 -5.89 -40.77
C ALA A 259 -2.78 -6.71 -41.90
N SER A 260 -2.42 -7.99 -41.96
CA SER A 260 -2.98 -8.94 -42.92
C SER A 260 -3.00 -10.35 -42.32
N ALA A 261 -3.81 -11.24 -42.88
CA ALA A 261 -3.80 -12.65 -42.54
C ALA A 261 -3.72 -13.51 -43.79
N THR A 262 -2.85 -14.51 -43.79
CA THR A 262 -2.77 -15.50 -44.87
C THR A 262 -3.46 -16.79 -44.44
N LEU A 263 -4.44 -17.26 -45.22
CA LEU A 263 -5.14 -18.52 -45.03
C LEU A 263 -5.13 -19.29 -46.35
N ASN A 264 -4.67 -20.54 -46.34
CA ASN A 264 -4.58 -21.40 -47.54
C ASN A 264 -3.92 -20.74 -48.75
N GLY A 265 -2.85 -19.95 -48.52
CA GLY A 265 -2.11 -19.24 -49.56
C GLY A 265 -2.74 -17.92 -50.02
N VAL A 266 -3.96 -17.60 -49.59
CA VAL A 266 -4.64 -16.32 -49.90
C VAL A 266 -4.38 -15.33 -48.78
N THR A 267 -3.96 -14.11 -49.12
CA THR A 267 -3.72 -13.03 -48.16
C THR A 267 -4.89 -12.06 -48.13
N TYR A 268 -5.43 -11.84 -46.94
CA TYR A 268 -6.53 -10.94 -46.66
C TYR A 268 -6.00 -9.71 -45.94
N ASN A 269 -6.31 -8.53 -46.47
CA ASN A 269 -6.05 -7.28 -45.76
C ASN A 269 -6.97 -7.21 -44.52
N LEU A 270 -6.41 -6.90 -43.36
CA LEU A 270 -7.16 -6.70 -42.12
C LEU A 270 -7.08 -5.22 -41.75
N PRO A 271 -8.10 -4.39 -42.09
CA PRO A 271 -8.07 -2.98 -41.73
C PRO A 271 -7.84 -2.78 -40.24
N ILE A 272 -6.91 -1.88 -39.89
CA ILE A 272 -6.68 -1.46 -38.51
C ILE A 272 -7.79 -0.47 -38.15
N GLU A 273 -8.72 -0.90 -37.30
CA GLU A 273 -9.82 -0.05 -36.82
C GLU A 273 -9.34 0.85 -35.68
N LYS A 274 -8.48 0.32 -34.82
CA LYS A 274 -7.91 1.04 -33.69
C LYS A 274 -6.55 0.45 -33.33
N ALA A 275 -5.58 1.30 -33.01
CA ALA A 275 -4.32 0.89 -32.43
C ALA A 275 -3.95 1.82 -31.27
N THR A 276 -3.57 1.23 -30.15
CA THR A 276 -2.94 1.90 -29.00
C THR A 276 -1.58 1.25 -28.75
N LEU A 277 -0.80 1.78 -27.80
CA LEU A 277 0.47 1.16 -27.42
C LEU A 277 0.31 -0.27 -26.88
N THR A 278 -0.85 -0.63 -26.34
CA THR A 278 -1.08 -1.92 -25.69
C THR A 278 -2.08 -2.83 -26.41
N GLN A 279 -2.75 -2.36 -27.46
CA GLN A 279 -3.77 -3.16 -28.16
C GLN A 279 -3.95 -2.73 -29.61
N VAL A 280 -4.18 -3.69 -30.49
CA VAL A 280 -4.64 -3.46 -31.87
C VAL A 280 -5.97 -4.16 -32.10
N THR A 281 -6.91 -3.42 -32.70
CA THR A 281 -8.21 -3.92 -33.18
C THR A 281 -8.21 -3.94 -34.70
N LEU A 282 -8.48 -5.12 -35.25
CA LEU A 282 -8.48 -5.41 -36.67
C LEU A 282 -9.88 -5.81 -37.13
N ARG A 283 -10.28 -5.38 -38.33
CA ARG A 283 -11.51 -5.87 -38.96
C ARG A 283 -11.23 -7.12 -39.79
N ILE A 284 -12.05 -8.15 -39.61
CA ILE A 284 -12.11 -9.30 -40.50
C ILE A 284 -12.97 -8.93 -41.71
N PRO A 285 -12.45 -8.97 -42.95
CA PRO A 285 -13.24 -8.61 -44.12
C PRO A 285 -14.38 -9.60 -44.38
N ASP A 286 -15.46 -9.16 -45.01
CA ASP A 286 -16.60 -10.01 -45.40
C ASP A 286 -16.16 -11.18 -46.30
N SER A 287 -15.07 -11.02 -47.05
CA SER A 287 -14.49 -12.05 -47.93
C SER A 287 -13.62 -13.08 -47.21
N PHE A 288 -13.34 -12.91 -45.91
CA PHE A 288 -12.55 -13.89 -45.15
C PHE A 288 -13.37 -15.17 -44.97
N PRO A 289 -12.86 -16.36 -45.32
CA PRO A 289 -13.63 -17.61 -45.24
C PRO A 289 -14.18 -17.88 -43.83
N ALA A 290 -15.45 -18.25 -43.75
CA ALA A 290 -16.04 -18.73 -42.51
C ALA A 290 -15.54 -20.14 -42.17
N GLY A 291 -15.33 -20.43 -40.89
CA GLY A 291 -14.85 -21.72 -40.41
C GLY A 291 -14.21 -21.66 -39.04
N ASP A 292 -13.91 -22.84 -38.48
CA ASP A 292 -13.12 -23.00 -37.27
C ASP A 292 -11.64 -23.23 -37.63
N TYR A 293 -10.81 -22.24 -37.35
CA TYR A 293 -9.36 -22.24 -37.55
C TYR A 293 -8.61 -22.26 -36.21
N SER A 294 -9.21 -22.81 -35.15
CA SER A 294 -8.53 -23.01 -33.86
C SER A 294 -7.55 -24.19 -33.87
N GLY A 295 -7.76 -25.15 -34.78
CA GLY A 295 -6.99 -26.38 -34.94
C GLY A 295 -5.69 -26.23 -35.77
N SER A 296 -5.45 -27.18 -36.68
CA SER A 296 -4.21 -27.26 -37.48
C SER A 296 -4.12 -26.24 -38.62
N THR A 297 -5.26 -25.78 -39.15
CA THR A 297 -5.31 -24.86 -40.30
C THR A 297 -5.52 -23.44 -39.80
N ARG A 298 -4.50 -22.86 -39.17
CA ARG A 298 -4.58 -21.51 -38.59
C ARG A 298 -4.19 -20.42 -39.61
N PRO A 299 -4.93 -19.30 -39.69
CA PRO A 299 -4.44 -18.15 -40.43
C PRO A 299 -3.13 -17.64 -39.84
N ARG A 300 -2.21 -17.21 -40.72
CA ARG A 300 -0.97 -16.55 -40.33
C ARG A 300 -1.20 -15.05 -40.31
N LEU A 301 -1.37 -14.48 -39.13
CA LEU A 301 -1.43 -13.04 -38.92
C LEU A 301 -0.04 -12.44 -39.17
N ILE A 302 -0.02 -11.34 -39.93
CA ILE A 302 1.16 -10.54 -40.24
C ILE A 302 0.85 -9.10 -39.83
N LEU A 303 1.65 -8.56 -38.91
CA LEU A 303 1.64 -7.16 -38.54
C LEU A 303 2.94 -6.51 -39.01
N GLU A 304 2.82 -5.47 -39.82
CA GLU A 304 3.94 -4.73 -40.39
C GLU A 304 4.18 -3.45 -39.59
N PHE A 305 5.45 -3.14 -39.35
CA PHE A 305 5.88 -2.00 -38.55
C PHE A 305 6.88 -1.16 -39.34
N ALA A 306 6.93 0.15 -39.07
CA ALA A 306 7.83 1.07 -39.78
C ALA A 306 9.31 0.79 -39.48
N ASP A 307 9.67 0.71 -38.20
CA ASP A 307 11.06 0.62 -37.73
C ASP A 307 11.36 -0.73 -37.03
N TRP A 308 10.44 -1.69 -37.10
CA TRP A 308 10.54 -2.98 -36.43
C TRP A 308 10.34 -4.14 -37.40
N ALA A 309 10.83 -5.32 -37.05
CA ALA A 309 10.55 -6.51 -37.82
C ALA A 309 9.05 -6.83 -37.78
N ASN A 310 8.54 -7.35 -38.90
CA ASN A 310 7.14 -7.78 -38.98
C ASN A 310 6.87 -8.91 -37.98
N ILE A 311 5.77 -8.81 -37.24
CA ILE A 311 5.26 -9.95 -36.48
C ILE A 311 4.60 -10.89 -37.47
N SER A 312 4.93 -12.17 -37.39
CA SER A 312 4.22 -13.20 -38.13
C SER A 312 3.95 -14.42 -37.28
N ARG A 313 2.67 -14.71 -37.04
CA ARG A 313 2.21 -15.74 -36.08
C ARG A 313 0.96 -16.46 -36.61
N SER A 314 0.90 -17.77 -36.37
CA SER A 314 -0.33 -18.53 -36.57
C SER A 314 -1.29 -18.23 -35.42
N VAL A 315 -2.49 -17.72 -35.74
CA VAL A 315 -3.48 -17.31 -34.73
C VAL A 315 -4.72 -18.21 -34.78
N PRO A 316 -5.18 -18.77 -33.65
CA PRO A 316 -6.43 -19.52 -33.61
C PRO A 316 -7.62 -18.57 -33.76
N LEU A 317 -8.49 -18.83 -34.75
CA LEU A 317 -9.59 -17.95 -35.11
C LEU A 317 -10.83 -18.75 -35.49
N ILE A 318 -12.00 -18.37 -35.01
CA ILE A 318 -13.30 -18.91 -35.43
C ILE A 318 -14.05 -17.78 -36.13
N VAL A 319 -14.40 -17.99 -37.39
CA VAL A 319 -15.12 -17.00 -38.22
C VAL A 319 -16.51 -17.54 -38.53
N ASN A 320 -17.54 -16.90 -37.95
CA ASN A 320 -18.93 -17.20 -38.23
C ASN A 320 -19.37 -16.51 -39.53
N PRO A 321 -20.21 -17.16 -40.35
CA PRO A 321 -20.82 -16.51 -41.50
C PRO A 321 -21.73 -15.37 -41.05
N LYS A 322 -21.87 -14.37 -41.92
CA LYS A 322 -22.80 -13.26 -41.73
C LYS A 322 -24.26 -13.67 -41.91
#